data_AF-A0AAP2Z3P2-F1
#
_entry.id   AF-A0AAP2Z3P2-F1
#
_cell.length_a   1.000
_cell.length_b   1.000
_cell.length_c   1.000
_cell.angle_alpha   90.00
_cell.angle_beta   90.00
_cell.angle_gamma   90.00
#
_symmetry.space_group_name_H-M   'P 1'
#
loop_
_entity.id
_entity.type
_entity.pdbx_description
1 polymer ?
#
loop_
_entity_poly.entity_id
_entity_poly.type
_entity_poly.pdbx_seq_one_letter_code
_entity_poly.pdbx_strand_id
1 'polypeptide(L)' 'MVGVTIAPWPSVDNSTCRHCGAHVTDQFCRVFGDNRHRAHRCGECDSYRRLSRGSAAGEDVAVPDPETSEGRHGGETDV' A
#
# COMPACT_ATOMS: atom_id res chain seq x y z
N MET A 1 28.01 27.46 15.23
CA MET A 1 27.35 26.70 14.15
C MET A 1 27.31 25.25 14.57
N VAL A 2 26.14 24.70 14.89
CA VAL A 2 26.01 23.25 15.15
C VAL A 2 25.86 22.58 13.79
N GLY A 3 26.90 21.88 13.33
CA GLY A 3 26.87 21.16 12.06
C GLY A 3 25.96 19.94 12.17
N VAL A 4 24.86 19.92 11.41
CA VAL A 4 24.00 18.73 11.29
C VAL A 4 24.66 17.80 10.28
N THR A 5 25.30 16.75 10.77
CA THR A 5 25.83 15.66 9.94
C THR A 5 24.65 14.79 9.50
N ILE A 6 24.20 14.95 8.26
CA ILE A 6 23.17 14.06 7.68
C ILE A 6 23.85 12.71 7.44
N ALA A 7 23.62 11.74 8.32
CA ALA A 7 24.07 10.37 8.10
C ALA A 7 23.36 9.81 6.86
N PRO A 8 24.08 9.18 5.90
CA PRO A 8 23.48 8.52 4.75
C PRO A 8 22.91 7.16 5.19
N TRP A 9 21.85 7.19 5.99
CA TRP A 9 20.95 6.06 6.08
C TRP A 9 20.42 5.72 4.68
N PRO A 10 20.42 4.43 4.29
CA PRO A 10 19.80 4.03 3.04
C PRO A 10 18.33 4.44 3.14
N SER A 11 17.90 5.31 2.23
CA SER A 11 16.47 5.50 1.98
C SER A 11 15.97 4.11 1.63
N VAL A 12 15.19 3.50 2.52
CA VAL A 12 14.70 2.15 2.27
C VAL A 12 13.80 2.30 1.06
N ASP A 13 14.24 1.83 -0.10
CA ASP A 13 13.48 1.79 -1.35
C ASP A 13 12.34 0.77 -1.20
N ASN A 14 11.40 1.08 -0.32
CA ASN A 14 10.13 0.40 -0.13
C ASN A 14 9.02 1.12 -0.91
N SER A 15 9.37 2.11 -1.72
CA SER A 15 8.45 2.98 -2.46
C SER A 15 7.79 2.29 -3.66
N THR A 16 7.67 0.97 -3.65
CA THR A 16 7.11 0.19 -4.75
C THR A 16 6.20 -0.91 -4.23
N CYS A 17 4.99 -0.98 -4.78
CA CYS A 17 4.02 -2.04 -4.52
C CYS A 17 4.55 -3.36 -5.07
N ARG A 18 4.56 -4.42 -4.25
CA ARG A 18 5.05 -5.74 -4.67
C ARG A 18 4.11 -6.52 -5.57
N HIS A 19 2.83 -6.16 -5.62
CA HIS A 19 1.86 -6.80 -6.49
C HIS A 19 1.85 -6.23 -7.91
N CYS A 20 1.74 -4.90 -8.04
CA CYS A 20 1.59 -4.25 -9.36
C CYS A 20 2.81 -3.42 -9.80
N GLY A 21 3.82 -3.22 -8.95
CA GLY A 21 4.99 -2.39 -9.28
C GLY A 21 4.73 -0.89 -9.26
N ALA A 22 3.54 -0.42 -8.91
CA ALA A 22 3.24 1.01 -8.80
C ALA A 22 4.05 1.68 -7.69
N HIS A 23 4.34 2.97 -7.87
CA HIS A 23 5.02 3.77 -6.85
C HIS A 23 4.10 3.99 -5.64
N VAL A 24 4.64 3.76 -4.44
CA VAL A 24 3.98 4.05 -3.16
C VAL A 24 4.90 4.92 -2.31
N THR A 25 4.33 5.74 -1.42
CA THR A 25 5.15 6.59 -0.55
C THR A 25 5.67 5.79 0.66
N ASP A 26 6.77 6.24 1.26
CA ASP A 26 7.24 5.70 2.54
C ASP A 26 6.15 5.80 3.62
N GLN A 27 5.42 6.92 3.66
CA GLN A 27 4.29 7.12 4.57
C GLN A 27 3.19 6.07 4.36
N PHE A 28 2.91 5.71 3.10
CA PHE A 28 1.96 4.64 2.79
C PHE A 28 2.44 3.30 3.35
N CYS A 29 3.71 2.96 3.10
CA CYS A 29 4.32 1.73 3.59
C CYS A 29 4.39 1.66 5.12
N ARG A 30 4.53 2.80 5.78
CA ARG A 30 4.52 2.89 7.24
C ARG A 30 3.15 2.59 7.85
N VAL A 31 2.07 2.98 7.18
CA VAL A 31 0.70 2.84 7.70
C VAL A 31 0.05 1.54 7.26
N PHE A 32 0.25 1.15 6.00
CA PHE A 32 -0.45 0.06 5.35
C PHE A 32 0.45 -1.12 4.99
N GLY A 33 1.78 -0.94 5.01
CA GLY A 33 2.73 -2.00 4.71
C GLY A 33 2.86 -3.04 5.82
N ASP A 34 3.63 -4.07 5.53
CA ASP A 34 3.96 -5.11 6.50
C ASP A 34 4.94 -4.61 7.60
N ASN A 35 5.33 -5.51 8.51
CA ASN A 35 6.30 -5.24 9.58
C ASN A 35 7.70 -4.81 9.09
N ARG A 36 7.97 -4.86 7.77
CA ARG A 36 9.20 -4.40 7.13
C ARG A 36 8.98 -3.13 6.31
N HIS A 37 7.84 -2.48 6.49
CA HIS A 37 7.39 -1.32 5.71
C HIS A 37 7.32 -1.64 4.22
N ARG A 38 6.81 -2.81 3.82
CA ARG A 38 6.63 -3.17 2.41
C ARG A 38 5.15 -3.26 2.10
N ALA A 39 4.72 -2.52 1.07
CA ALA A 39 3.36 -2.62 0.56
C ALA A 39 3.24 -3.79 -0.42
N HIS A 40 2.40 -4.77 -0.10
CA HIS A 40 2.05 -5.86 -1.01
C HIS A 40 0.94 -5.43 -1.96
N ARG A 41 -0.01 -4.61 -1.51
CA ARG A 41 -1.06 -4.00 -2.32
C ARG A 41 -0.99 -2.47 -2.20
N CYS A 42 -1.53 -1.74 -3.18
CA CYS A 42 -1.57 -0.27 -3.17
C CYS A 42 -2.95 0.23 -3.61
N GLY A 43 -3.19 1.55 -3.52
CA GLY A 43 -4.48 2.15 -3.91
C GLY A 43 -4.83 2.02 -5.40
N GLU A 44 -3.87 1.61 -6.24
CA GLU A 44 -4.10 1.37 -7.67
C GLU A 44 -4.59 -0.04 -7.96
N CYS A 45 -4.06 -1.05 -7.26
CA CYS A 45 -4.44 -2.46 -7.42
C CYS A 45 -5.37 -2.97 -6.31
N ASP A 46 -5.77 -2.11 -5.38
CA ASP A 46 -6.60 -2.47 -4.24
C ASP A 46 -7.45 -1.28 -3.78
N SER A 47 -8.52 -1.58 -3.07
CA SER A 47 -9.49 -0.60 -2.59
C SER A 47 -9.11 -0.08 -1.22
N TYR A 48 -9.39 1.20 -0.95
CA TYR A 48 -9.14 1.81 0.36
C TYR A 48 -9.81 1.06 1.53
N ARG A 49 -10.96 0.41 1.28
CA ARG A 49 -11.65 -0.46 2.25
C ARG A 49 -10.83 -1.68 2.66
N ARG A 50 -10.08 -2.28 1.73
CA ARG A 50 -9.20 -3.43 1.96
C ARG A 50 -7.87 -2.99 2.55
N LEU A 51 -7.31 -1.89 2.06
CA LEU A 51 -6.10 -1.28 2.63
C LEU A 51 -6.27 -0.94 4.12
N SER A 52 -7.37 -0.29 4.48
CA SER A 52 -7.70 0.04 5.88
C SER A 52 -7.90 -1.17 6.79
N ARG A 53 -8.05 -2.37 6.22
CA ARG A 53 -8.19 -3.64 6.94
C ARG A 53 -6.92 -4.50 6.92
N GLY A 54 -5.84 -4.00 6.34
CA GLY A 54 -4.54 -4.69 6.34
C GLY A 54 -4.18 -5.43 5.04
N SER A 55 -4.96 -5.34 3.97
CA SER A 55 -4.66 -6.03 2.69
C SER A 55 -3.29 -5.68 2.12
N ALA A 56 -2.82 -4.44 2.30
CA ALA A 56 -1.48 -4.02 1.89
C ALA A 56 -0.34 -4.64 2.72
N ALA A 57 -0.61 -5.14 3.92
CA ALA A 57 0.34 -5.91 4.72
C ALA A 57 0.36 -7.40 4.31
N GLY A 58 -0.51 -7.82 3.38
CA GLY A 58 -0.71 -9.22 2.99
C GLY A 58 -1.71 -9.95 3.88
N GLU A 59 -2.52 -9.24 4.66
CA GLU A 59 -3.60 -9.83 5.45
C GLU A 59 -4.77 -10.22 4.54
N ASP A 60 -5.40 -11.36 4.82
CA ASP A 60 -6.61 -11.78 4.10
C ASP A 60 -7.80 -10.98 4.61
N VAL A 61 -8.43 -10.22 3.71
CA VAL A 61 -9.57 -9.36 4.03
C VAL A 61 -10.81 -9.89 3.30
N ALA A 62 -11.88 -10.15 4.06
CA ALA A 62 -13.18 -10.61 3.55
C ALA A 62 -13.94 -9.60 2.66
N VAL A 63 -13.30 -8.48 2.26
CA VAL A 63 -13.87 -7.52 1.32
C VAL A 63 -13.47 -7.96 -0.08
N PRO A 64 -14.41 -8.05 -1.03
CA PRO A 64 -14.12 -8.50 -2.39
C PRO A 64 -13.09 -7.60 -3.07
N ASP A 65 -12.19 -8.23 -3.82
CA ASP A 65 -11.08 -7.57 -4.50
C ASP A 65 -11.63 -6.70 -5.66
N PRO A 66 -11.24 -5.42 -5.75
CA PRO A 66 -11.70 -4.56 -6.84
C PRO A 66 -11.23 -5.02 -8.22
N GLU A 67 -10.18 -5.84 -8.35
CA GLU A 67 -9.78 -6.45 -9.62
C GLU A 67 -10.79 -7.50 -10.11
N THR A 68 -11.65 -8.02 -9.21
CA THR A 68 -12.67 -9.03 -9.50
C THR A 68 -14.09 -8.47 -9.56
N SER A 69 -14.29 -7.18 -9.29
CA SER A 69 -15.60 -6.53 -9.31
C SER A 69 -15.52 -5.21 -10.05
N GLU A 70 -16.11 -5.16 -11.26
CA GLU A 70 -16.09 -3.97 -12.11
C GLU A 70 -16.87 -2.82 -11.46
N GLY A 71 -16.13 -1.92 -10.81
CA GLY A 71 -16.65 -0.73 -10.17
C GLY A 71 -15.49 -0.03 -9.48
N ARG A 72 -15.27 1.26 -9.76
CA ARG A 72 -14.01 1.99 -9.51
C ARG A 72 -13.46 1.92 -8.07
N HIS A 73 -14.23 1.39 -7.10
CA HIS A 73 -13.83 1.17 -5.71
C HIS A 73 -14.53 -0.04 -5.04
N GLY A 74 -14.75 -1.15 -5.76
CA GLY A 74 -15.28 -2.40 -5.20
C GLY A 74 -16.72 -2.30 -4.67
N GLY A 75 -17.58 -1.56 -5.36
CA GLY A 75 -19.03 -1.61 -5.15
C GLY A 75 -19.68 -2.17 -6.42
N GLU A 76 -20.52 -3.19 -6.27
CA GLU A 76 -21.39 -3.68 -7.34
C GLU A 76 -22.17 -2.51 -7.92
N THR A 77 -22.10 -2.30 -9.24
CA THR A 77 -23.10 -1.47 -9.93
C THR A 77 -24.38 -2.29 -9.98
N ASP A 78 -25.35 -1.93 -9.14
CA ASP A 78 -26.73 -2.41 -9.24
C ASP A 78 -27.25 -2.10 -10.66
N VAL A 79 -27.66 -3.13 -11.41
CA VAL A 79 -28.29 -3.03 -12.73
C VAL A 79 -29.75 -3.42 -12.65
#